data_AF-A0A7Y9H6D0-F1
#
_entry.id   AF-A0A7Y9H6D0-F1
#
_cell.length_a   1.000
_cell.length_b   1.000
_cell.length_c   1.000
_cell.angle_alpha   90.00
_cell.angle_beta   90.00
_cell.angle_gamma   90.00
#
_symmetry.space_group_name_H-M   'P 1'
#
loop_
_entity.id
_entity.type
_entity.pdbx_description
1 polymer ?
#
loop_
_entity_poly.entity_id
_entity_poly.type
_entity_poly.pdbx_seq_one_letter_code
_entity_poly.pdbx_strand_id
1 'polypeptide(L)'
;MSWQPHPEGETGPEDQFLSFTGDRSSAARLRANLTRIAEDHPGTALASRLAEVQAGRRPIRDLADDPEFAEVIATGIDDYRSYVASLTPEERATMVADAVDANRADVERRDR
;
A
#
# COMPACT_ATOMS: atom_id res chain seq x y z
N MET A 1 15.61 -17.54 -26.18
CA MET A 1 15.05 -17.27 -24.84
C MET A 1 13.54 -17.14 -25.01
N SER A 2 12.82 -18.23 -24.75
CA SER A 2 11.38 -18.29 -24.91
C SER A 2 10.73 -17.79 -23.62
N TRP A 3 10.05 -16.65 -23.71
CA TRP A 3 9.13 -16.18 -22.67
C TRP A 3 7.98 -17.18 -22.58
N GLN A 4 7.78 -17.78 -21.41
CA GLN A 4 6.59 -18.60 -21.14
C GLN A 4 5.57 -17.72 -20.42
N PRO A 5 4.31 -17.63 -20.92
CA PRO A 5 3.25 -16.97 -20.19
C PRO A 5 3.00 -17.74 -18.87
N HIS A 6 2.96 -17.02 -17.75
CA HIS A 6 2.46 -17.58 -16.50
C HIS A 6 0.99 -17.97 -16.71
N PRO A 7 0.58 -19.18 -16.28
CA PRO A 7 -0.77 -19.66 -16.47
C PRO A 7 -1.75 -18.73 -15.76
N GLU A 8 -2.82 -18.42 -16.48
CA GLU A 8 -4.00 -17.72 -16.01
C GLU A 8 -4.51 -18.36 -14.70
N GLY A 9 -4.64 -17.56 -13.63
CA GLY A 9 -5.56 -17.86 -12.55
C GLY A 9 -5.16 -18.89 -11.47
N GLU A 10 -3.97 -18.80 -10.88
CA GLU A 10 -3.77 -19.36 -9.53
C GLU A 10 -4.45 -18.48 -8.46
N THR A 11 -5.78 -18.56 -8.41
CA THR A 11 -6.58 -18.08 -7.27
C THR A 11 -6.70 -19.23 -6.25
N GLY A 12 -5.62 -19.49 -5.52
CA GLY A 12 -5.53 -20.35 -4.32
C GLY A 12 -4.83 -19.60 -3.18
N PRO A 13 -4.89 -20.07 -1.91
CA PRO A 13 -4.85 -19.26 -0.68
C PRO A 13 -3.47 -18.69 -0.30
N GLU A 14 -2.58 -18.49 -1.26
CA GLU A 14 -1.39 -17.67 -1.02
C GLU A 14 -1.81 -16.22 -0.91
N ASP A 15 -1.44 -15.63 0.22
CA ASP A 15 -1.67 -14.23 0.50
C ASP A 15 -0.97 -13.37 -0.56
N GLN A 16 -1.72 -12.88 -1.56
CA GLN A 16 -1.16 -12.06 -2.64
C GLN A 16 -0.45 -10.80 -2.14
N PHE A 17 -0.84 -10.28 -0.96
CA PHE A 17 -0.16 -9.13 -0.35
C PHE A 17 1.20 -9.55 0.21
N LEU A 18 1.29 -10.73 0.83
CA LEU A 18 2.56 -11.29 1.30
C LEU A 18 3.49 -11.60 0.13
N SER A 19 2.99 -12.24 -0.92
CA SER A 19 3.78 -12.54 -2.12
C SER A 19 4.24 -11.27 -2.85
N PHE A 20 3.41 -10.22 -2.83
CA PHE A 20 3.76 -8.93 -3.44
C PHE A 20 4.79 -8.13 -2.62
N THR A 21 4.66 -8.13 -1.30
CA THR A 21 5.51 -7.29 -0.43
C THR A 21 6.75 -8.00 0.10
N GLY A 22 6.77 -9.33 0.09
CA GLY A 22 7.87 -10.15 0.59
C GLY A 22 7.91 -10.29 2.12
N ASP A 23 7.08 -9.56 2.87
CA ASP A 23 7.03 -9.65 4.34
C ASP A 23 5.63 -9.37 4.91
N ARG A 24 5.32 -9.99 6.07
CA ARG A 24 3.98 -9.91 6.68
C ARG A 24 3.62 -8.51 7.18
N SER A 25 4.61 -7.71 7.62
CA SER A 25 4.36 -6.36 8.16
C SER A 25 3.93 -5.43 7.03
N SER A 26 4.66 -5.44 5.92
CA SER A 26 4.34 -4.68 4.71
C SER A 26 3.02 -5.15 4.10
N ALA A 27 2.74 -6.46 4.06
CA ALA A 27 1.46 -6.99 3.60
C ALA A 27 0.27 -6.47 4.42
N ALA A 28 0.40 -6.44 5.75
CA ALA A 28 -0.63 -5.92 6.65
C ALA A 28 -0.84 -4.41 6.47
N ARG A 29 0.25 -3.64 6.37
CA ARG A 29 0.20 -2.19 6.11
C ARG A 29 -0.46 -1.88 4.77
N LEU A 30 -0.10 -2.61 3.72
CA LEU A 30 -0.68 -2.43 2.39
C LEU A 30 -2.18 -2.66 2.41
N ARG A 31 -2.66 -3.75 3.03
CA ARG A 31 -4.10 -4.00 3.21
C ARG A 31 -4.81 -2.86 3.93
N ALA A 32 -4.27 -2.43 5.07
CA ALA A 32 -4.86 -1.35 5.85
C ALA A 32 -4.97 -0.06 5.03
N ASN A 33 -3.95 0.27 4.25
CA ASN A 33 -3.95 1.43 3.37
C ASN A 33 -4.99 1.30 2.25
N LEU A 34 -5.10 0.14 1.61
CA LEU A 34 -6.13 -0.08 0.57
C LEU A 34 -7.55 -0.01 1.14
N THR A 35 -7.77 -0.52 2.36
CA THR A 35 -9.04 -0.37 3.07
C THR A 35 -9.36 1.10 3.30
N ARG A 36 -8.41 1.87 3.82
CA ARG A 36 -8.61 3.31 4.06
C ARG A 36 -8.94 4.06 2.77
N ILE A 37 -8.22 3.78 1.68
CA ILE A 37 -8.50 4.40 0.37
C ILE A 37 -9.93 4.07 -0.10
N ALA A 38 -10.38 2.82 0.06
CA ALA A 38 -11.74 2.43 -0.31
C ALA A 38 -12.81 3.11 0.57
N GLU A 39 -12.53 3.28 1.87
CA GLU A 39 -13.40 4.00 2.81
C GLU A 39 -13.48 5.50 2.51
N ASP A 40 -12.39 6.12 2.05
CA ASP A 40 -12.32 7.52 1.67
C ASP A 40 -13.04 7.80 0.32
N HIS A 41 -13.28 6.77 -0.50
CA HIS A 41 -13.89 6.89 -1.84
C HIS A 41 -15.16 6.02 -2.00
N PRO A 42 -16.16 6.12 -1.12
CA PRO A 42 -17.30 5.22 -1.12
C PRO A 42 -18.14 5.36 -2.40
N GLY A 43 -18.61 4.23 -2.93
CA GLY A 43 -19.46 4.19 -4.13
C GLY A 43 -18.73 4.44 -5.46
N THR A 44 -17.41 4.62 -5.44
CA THR A 44 -16.59 4.73 -6.66
C THR A 44 -16.29 3.36 -7.27
N ALA A 45 -15.90 3.38 -8.56
CA ALA A 45 -15.43 2.17 -9.22
C ALA A 45 -14.08 1.71 -8.62
N LEU A 46 -13.22 2.64 -8.22
CA LEU A 46 -12.00 2.35 -7.47
C LEU A 46 -12.27 1.55 -6.19
N ALA A 47 -13.19 1.99 -5.33
CA ALA A 47 -13.52 1.29 -4.09
C ALA A 47 -13.99 -0.15 -4.34
N SER A 48 -14.75 -0.37 -5.42
CA SER A 48 -15.20 -1.72 -5.83
C SER A 48 -14.02 -2.59 -6.27
N ARG A 49 -13.09 -2.06 -7.07
CA ARG A 49 -11.88 -2.78 -7.50
C ARG A 49 -10.95 -3.10 -6.32
N LEU A 50 -10.79 -2.16 -5.39
CA LEU A 50 -10.03 -2.40 -4.16
C LEU A 50 -10.64 -3.52 -3.32
N ALA A 51 -11.97 -3.58 -3.21
CA ALA A 51 -12.67 -4.68 -2.54
C ALA A 51 -12.48 -6.03 -3.27
N GLU A 52 -12.45 -6.04 -4.60
CA GLU A 52 -12.11 -7.25 -5.38
C GLU A 52 -10.69 -7.73 -5.13
N VAL A 53 -9.71 -6.83 -5.06
CA VAL A 53 -8.32 -7.15 -4.73
C VAL A 53 -8.22 -7.70 -3.30
N GLN A 54 -8.85 -7.04 -2.33
CA GLN A 54 -8.87 -7.53 -0.96
C GLN A 54 -9.53 -8.91 -0.81
N ALA A 55 -10.56 -9.19 -1.62
CA ALA A 55 -11.22 -10.50 -1.66
C ALA A 55 -10.44 -11.57 -2.48
N GLY A 56 -9.30 -11.23 -3.08
CA GLY A 56 -8.53 -12.15 -3.92
C GLY A 56 -9.17 -12.44 -5.28
N ARG A 57 -10.20 -11.69 -5.68
CA ARG A 57 -10.89 -11.84 -6.97
C ARG A 57 -10.18 -11.11 -8.10
N ARG A 58 -9.27 -10.19 -7.76
CA ARG A 58 -8.41 -9.45 -8.68
C ARG A 58 -6.98 -9.47 -8.16
N PRO A 59 -5.96 -9.64 -9.02
CA PRO A 59 -4.57 -9.55 -8.59
C PRO A 59 -4.19 -8.11 -8.26
N ILE A 60 -3.37 -7.94 -7.22
CA ILE A 60 -2.90 -6.64 -6.73
C ILE A 60 -2.09 -5.87 -7.76
N ARG A 61 -1.45 -6.58 -8.70
CA ARG A 61 -0.68 -5.98 -9.80
C ARG A 61 -1.56 -5.14 -10.73
N ASP A 62 -2.84 -5.49 -10.88
CA ASP A 62 -3.78 -4.73 -11.73
C ASP A 62 -4.04 -3.33 -11.19
N LEU A 63 -3.78 -3.05 -9.91
CA LEU A 63 -3.88 -1.70 -9.37
C LEU A 63 -2.81 -0.77 -9.94
N ALA A 64 -1.65 -1.30 -10.34
CA ALA A 64 -0.56 -0.48 -10.88
C ALA A 64 -0.91 0.12 -12.25
N ASP A 65 -1.77 -0.57 -13.01
CA ASP A 65 -2.24 -0.14 -14.32
C ASP A 65 -3.60 0.59 -14.24
N ASP A 66 -4.16 0.77 -13.03
CA ASP A 66 -5.42 1.47 -12.82
C ASP A 66 -5.18 2.99 -12.73
N PRO A 67 -5.68 3.78 -13.70
CA PRO A 67 -5.44 5.23 -13.73
C PRO A 67 -6.09 5.96 -12.56
N GLU A 68 -7.24 5.50 -12.06
CA GLU A 68 -7.95 6.10 -10.93
C GLU A 68 -7.18 5.85 -9.64
N PHE A 69 -6.61 4.64 -9.48
CA PHE A 69 -5.70 4.35 -8.37
C PHE A 69 -4.42 5.19 -8.46
N ALA A 70 -3.81 5.29 -9.64
CA ALA A 70 -2.59 6.07 -9.85
C ALA A 70 -2.79 7.55 -9.51
N GLU A 71 -3.93 8.13 -9.87
CA GLU A 71 -4.29 9.52 -9.56
C GLU A 71 -4.44 9.75 -8.04
N VAL A 72 -5.09 8.82 -7.33
CA VAL A 72 -5.21 8.90 -5.86
C VAL A 72 -3.83 8.84 -5.19
N ILE A 73 -2.95 7.94 -5.65
CA ILE A 73 -1.60 7.85 -5.10
C ILE A 73 -0.78 9.10 -5.43
N ALA A 74 -0.87 9.64 -6.64
CA ALA A 74 -0.19 10.86 -7.04
C ALA A 74 -0.63 12.06 -6.17
N THR A 75 -1.94 12.22 -5.98
CA THR A 75 -2.51 13.27 -5.12
C THR A 75 -2.00 13.14 -3.69
N GLY A 76 -2.04 11.94 -3.11
CA GLY A 76 -1.53 11.71 -1.75
C GLY A 76 -0.03 12.00 -1.59
N ILE A 77 0.78 11.74 -2.62
CA ILE A 77 2.21 12.10 -2.63
C ILE A 77 2.40 13.62 -2.63
N ASP A 78 1.63 14.34 -3.43
CA ASP A 78 1.73 15.79 -3.53
C ASP A 78 1.20 16.49 -2.26
N ASP A 79 0.15 15.96 -1.65
CA ASP A 79 -0.34 16.40 -0.33
C ASP A 79 0.71 16.18 0.75
N TYR A 80 1.35 15.00 0.78
CA TYR A 80 2.42 14.71 1.73
C TYR A 80 3.62 15.65 1.54
N ARG A 81 4.03 15.91 0.29
CA ARG A 81 5.11 16.86 -0.01
C ARG A 81 4.77 18.26 0.46
N SER A 82 3.55 18.70 0.22
CA SER A 82 3.05 20.01 0.64
C SER A 82 3.03 20.13 2.17
N TYR A 83 2.53 19.11 2.86
CA TYR A 83 2.56 19.03 4.31
C TYR A 83 4.00 19.14 4.85
N VAL A 84 4.92 18.31 4.33
CA VAL A 84 6.33 18.30 4.75
C VAL A 84 7.03 19.63 4.47
N ALA A 85 6.68 20.31 3.37
CA ALA A 85 7.20 21.63 3.05
C ALA A 85 6.65 22.73 3.98
N SER A 86 5.46 22.54 4.56
CA SER A 86 4.85 23.50 5.49
C SER A 86 5.40 23.42 6.92
N LEU A 87 6.10 22.34 7.27
CA LEU A 87 6.66 22.15 8.62
C LEU A 87 7.81 23.11 8.91
N THR A 88 7.81 23.65 10.11
CA THR A 88 8.97 24.33 10.69
C THR A 88 10.14 23.35 10.91
N PRO A 89 11.38 23.84 11.10
CA PRO A 89 12.51 22.97 11.41
C PRO A 89 12.30 22.09 12.66
N GLU A 90 11.62 22.63 13.68
CA GLU A 90 11.33 21.94 14.95
C GLU A 90 10.29 20.83 14.74
N GLU A 91 9.18 21.12 14.05
CA GLU A 91 8.16 20.12 13.73
C GLU A 91 8.72 19.01 12.84
N ARG A 92 9.57 19.37 11.87
CA ARG A 92 10.26 18.39 11.03
C ARG A 92 11.19 17.51 11.87
N ALA A 93 11.93 18.08 12.82
CA ALA A 93 12.81 17.30 13.70
C ALA A 93 12.01 16.30 14.55
N THR A 94 10.87 16.72 15.10
CA THR A 94 9.94 15.83 15.82
C THR A 94 9.41 14.72 14.93
N MET A 95 8.92 15.04 13.72
CA MET A 95 8.43 14.04 12.76
C MET A 95 9.50 12.99 12.44
N VAL A 96 10.76 13.40 12.26
CA VAL A 96 11.88 12.48 12.00
C VAL A 96 12.20 11.63 13.23
N ALA A 97 12.21 12.21 14.43
CA ALA A 97 12.44 11.46 15.67
C ALA A 97 11.37 10.37 15.87
N ASP A 98 10.10 10.74 15.72
CA ASP A 98 8.97 9.80 15.82
C ASP A 98 9.08 8.67 14.80
N ALA A 99 9.45 8.99 13.55
CA ALA A 99 9.64 7.99 12.49
C ALA A 99 10.80 7.03 12.81
N VAL A 100 11.90 7.53 13.36
CA VAL A 100 13.05 6.70 13.77
C VAL A 100 12.66 5.75 14.90
N ASP A 101 11.96 6.24 15.91
CA ASP A 101 11.52 5.42 17.04
C ASP A 101 10.48 4.38 16.62
N ALA A 102 9.52 4.74 15.76
CA ALA A 102 8.57 3.79 15.18
C ALA A 102 9.27 2.68 14.38
N ASN A 103 10.30 3.03 13.60
CA ASN A 103 11.07 2.04 12.84
C ASN A 103 11.88 1.11 13.77
N ARG A 104 12.51 1.65 14.81
CA ARG A 104 13.23 0.86 15.82
C ARG A 104 12.29 -0.16 16.48
N ALA A 105 11.11 0.28 16.90
CA ALA A 105 10.10 -0.59 17.52
C ALA A 105 9.55 -1.66 16.54
N ASP A 106 9.59 -1.44 15.22
CA ASP A 106 9.24 -2.46 14.23
C ASP A 106 10.34 -3.51 14.09
N VAL A 107 11.60 -3.11 14.05
CA VAL A 107 12.76 -4.02 14.00
C VAL A 107 12.78 -4.94 15.22
N GLU A 108 12.63 -4.39 16.44
CA GLU A 108 12.62 -5.17 17.69
C GLU A 108 11.44 -6.15 17.83
N ARG A 109 10.36 -5.94 17.06
CA ARG A 109 9.23 -6.87 16.97
C ARG A 109 9.47 -7.99 15.94
N ARG A 110 10.34 -7.79 14.96
CA ARG A 110 10.69 -8.81 13.95
C ARG A 110 11.70 -9.82 14.47
N ASP A 111 12.54 -9.44 15.43
CA ASP A 111 13.61 -10.27 16.00
C ASP A 111 13.16 -11.13 17.22
N ARG A 112 11.87 -11.09 17.58
CA ARG A 112 11.27 -11.90 18.66
C ARG A 112 10.37 -12.99 18.10
#